data_AF-A0A3A4XEB7-F1
#
_entry.id   AF-A0A3A4XEB7-F1
#
_cell.length_a   1.000
_cell.length_b   1.000
_cell.length_c   1.000
_cell.angle_alpha   90.00
_cell.angle_beta   90.00
_cell.angle_gamma   90.00
#
_symmetry.space_group_name_H-M   'P 1'
#
loop_
_entity.id
_entity.type
_entity.pdbx_description
1 polymer ?
#
loop_
_entity_poly.entity_id
_entity_poly.type
_entity_poly.pdbx_seq_one_letter_code
_entity_poly.pdbx_strand_id
1 'polypeptide(L)'
;MQLRQDADPGAGQLLRHGAGERQQPGKIAVYSIFDGTLLAGELPPNKHKLVVAWIEIHQEDLLADWSLAVNGKKPFPIKGLD
;
A
#
# COMPACT_ATOMS: atom_id res chain seq x y z
N MET A 1 9.86 8.44 65.55
CA MET A 1 9.90 9.31 64.35
C MET A 1 11.06 8.83 63.50
N GLN A 2 10.98 8.36 62.27
CA GLN A 2 9.92 8.14 61.28
C GLN A 2 10.63 7.21 60.27
N LEU A 3 10.20 5.96 60.11
CA LEU A 3 9.38 5.49 58.99
C LEU A 3 10.01 5.69 57.60
N ARG A 4 10.24 4.53 56.96
CA ARG A 4 10.42 4.20 55.54
C ARG A 4 10.40 5.35 54.53
N GLN A 5 11.31 5.26 53.55
CA GLN A 5 10.91 5.40 52.16
C GLN A 5 11.83 4.60 51.24
N ASP A 6 11.22 3.56 50.69
CA ASP A 6 11.66 2.79 49.55
C ASP A 6 11.54 3.67 48.30
N ALA A 7 12.56 3.67 47.43
CA ALA A 7 12.45 4.20 46.08
C ALA A 7 13.20 3.25 45.14
N ASP A 8 12.44 2.36 44.51
CA ASP A 8 12.88 1.52 43.40
C ASP A 8 13.02 2.38 42.12
N PRO A 9 14.21 2.52 41.51
CA PRO A 9 14.40 3.31 40.31
C PRO A 9 14.03 2.56 39.02
N GLY A 10 13.42 1.36 39.08
CA GLY A 10 13.30 0.45 37.94
C GLY A 10 11.94 0.37 37.22
N ALA A 11 10.88 1.01 37.70
CA ALA A 11 9.54 0.79 37.15
C ALA A 11 9.03 1.96 36.30
N GLY A 12 8.85 1.70 35.01
CA GLY A 12 7.85 2.43 34.22
C GLY A 12 8.38 3.48 33.25
N GLN A 13 9.47 3.18 32.56
CA GLN A 13 9.71 3.79 31.26
C GLN A 13 8.64 3.28 30.26
N LEU A 14 7.43 3.83 30.33
CA LEU A 14 6.39 3.73 29.31
C LEU A 14 6.83 4.56 28.10
N LEU A 15 7.79 4.04 27.34
CA LEU A 15 8.12 4.56 26.02
C LEU A 15 7.02 4.15 25.05
N ARG A 16 6.17 5.15 24.78
CA ARG A 16 5.69 5.53 23.44
C ARG A 16 5.17 4.36 22.62
N HIS A 17 3.84 4.30 22.50
CA HIS A 17 3.18 3.79 21.31
C HIS A 17 3.60 4.65 20.10
N GLY A 18 4.83 4.49 19.64
CA GLY A 18 5.11 4.64 18.23
C GLY A 18 4.39 3.47 17.57
N ALA A 19 3.20 3.74 17.02
CA ALA A 19 2.67 2.92 15.95
C ALA A 19 3.63 3.11 14.77
N GLY A 20 4.82 2.50 14.86
CA GLY A 20 5.73 2.41 13.75
C GLY A 20 4.94 1.75 12.65
N GLU A 21 4.77 2.45 11.53
CA GLU A 21 4.19 1.92 10.32
C GLU A 21 4.92 0.62 10.03
N ARG A 22 4.28 -0.50 10.35
CA ARG A 22 4.83 -1.81 10.04
C ARG A 22 4.85 -1.86 8.53
N GLN A 23 6.03 -1.66 7.95
CA GLN A 23 6.28 -1.90 6.56
C GLN A 23 5.99 -3.37 6.33
N GLN A 24 4.75 -3.68 5.95
CA GLN A 24 4.35 -5.03 5.63
C GLN A 24 5.16 -5.44 4.40
N PRO A 25 5.69 -6.68 4.35
CA PRO A 25 6.34 -7.18 3.15
C PRO A 25 5.42 -6.94 1.95
N GLY A 26 6.00 -6.50 0.83
CA GLY A 26 5.25 -6.06 -0.34
C GLY A 26 4.33 -7.17 -0.84
N LYS A 27 3.02 -7.02 -0.63
CA LYS A 27 2.03 -7.88 -1.25
C LYS A 27 1.80 -7.42 -2.69
N ILE A 28 1.62 -8.38 -3.59
CA ILE A 28 1.47 -8.16 -5.03
C ILE A 28 0.07 -8.62 -5.43
N ALA A 29 -0.54 -7.91 -6.39
CA ALA A 29 -1.82 -8.26 -6.96
C ALA A 29 -1.82 -8.02 -8.48
N VAL A 30 -2.61 -8.79 -9.20
CA VAL A 30 -2.86 -8.67 -10.63
C VAL A 30 -4.33 -8.30 -10.83
N TYR A 31 -4.60 -7.26 -11.62
CA TYR A 31 -5.94 -6.76 -11.87
C TYR A 31 -6.29 -6.83 -13.35
N SER A 32 -7.57 -7.02 -13.62
CA SER A 32 -8.15 -6.81 -14.95
C SER A 32 -8.23 -5.31 -15.23
N ILE A 33 -7.72 -4.90 -16.40
CA ILE A 33 -7.83 -3.50 -16.86
C ILE A 33 -9.29 -3.16 -17.23
N PHE A 34 -10.08 -4.17 -17.65
CA PHE A 34 -11.44 -3.97 -18.16
C PHE A 34 -12.47 -3.59 -17.10
N ASP A 35 -12.26 -4.00 -15.85
CA ASP A 35 -13.27 -3.85 -14.79
C ASP A 35 -12.65 -3.70 -13.39
N GLY A 36 -11.32 -3.66 -13.27
CA GLY A 36 -10.64 -3.56 -11.98
C GLY A 36 -10.74 -4.82 -11.12
N THR A 37 -11.23 -5.95 -11.66
CA THR A 37 -11.37 -7.20 -10.90
C THR A 37 -9.98 -7.74 -10.50
N LEU A 38 -9.83 -8.17 -9.24
CA LEU A 38 -8.63 -8.84 -8.77
C LEU A 38 -8.54 -10.25 -9.37
N LEU A 39 -7.50 -10.52 -10.14
CA LEU A 39 -7.28 -11.80 -10.82
C LEU A 39 -6.36 -12.74 -10.03
N ALA A 40 -5.36 -12.19 -9.33
CA ALA A 40 -4.43 -12.97 -8.53
C ALA A 40 -3.76 -12.12 -7.44
N GLY A 41 -3.29 -12.76 -6.37
CA GLY A 41 -2.58 -12.10 -5.28
C GLY A 41 -3.50 -11.34 -4.34
N GLU A 42 -2.95 -10.37 -3.61
CA GLU A 42 -3.69 -9.57 -2.63
C GLU A 42 -2.99 -8.24 -2.33
N LEU A 43 -3.76 -7.23 -1.95
CA LEU A 43 -3.26 -5.99 -1.38
C LEU A 43 -4.01 -5.67 -0.08
N PRO A 44 -3.38 -4.95 0.87
CA PRO A 44 -4.10 -4.35 1.98
C PRO A 44 -5.34 -3.59 1.48
N PRO A 45 -6.49 -3.65 2.17
CA PRO A 45 -7.77 -3.12 1.66
C PRO A 45 -7.71 -1.67 1.19
N ASN A 46 -6.96 -0.81 1.89
CA ASN A 46 -6.82 0.59 1.50
C ASN A 46 -6.02 0.76 0.21
N LYS A 47 -4.99 -0.06 -0.02
CA LYS A 47 -4.20 -0.05 -1.26
C LYS A 47 -4.99 -0.62 -2.43
N HIS A 48 -5.75 -1.70 -2.21
CA HIS A 48 -6.64 -2.29 -3.21
C HIS A 48 -7.63 -1.24 -3.75
N LYS A 49 -8.34 -0.52 -2.87
CA LYS A 49 -9.31 0.52 -3.26
C LYS A 49 -8.69 1.61 -4.13
N LEU A 50 -7.48 2.05 -3.79
CA LEU A 50 -6.76 3.06 -4.56
C LEU A 50 -6.41 2.58 -5.96
N VAL A 51 -5.92 1.33 -6.09
CA VAL A 51 -5.58 0.74 -7.38
C VAL A 51 -6.82 0.58 -8.26
N VAL A 52 -7.92 0.07 -7.71
CA VAL A 52 -9.19 -0.09 -8.46
C VAL A 52 -9.72 1.25 -8.96
N ALA A 53 -9.77 2.26 -8.09
CA ALA A 53 -10.21 3.60 -8.48
C ALA A 53 -9.28 4.22 -9.54
N TRP A 54 -7.97 4.00 -9.43
CA TRP A 54 -7.01 4.49 -10.40
C TRP A 54 -7.17 3.84 -11.77
N ILE A 55 -7.41 2.52 -11.81
CA ILE A 55 -7.73 1.78 -13.05
C ILE A 55 -9.00 2.34 -13.69
N GLU A 56 -10.04 2.59 -12.91
CA GLU A 56 -11.31 3.14 -13.41
C GLU A 56 -11.12 4.52 -14.05
N ILE A 57 -10.32 5.39 -13.44
CA ILE A 57 -10.03 6.73 -13.97
C ILE A 57 -9.17 6.69 -15.24
N HIS A 58 -8.32 5.68 -15.41
CA HIS A 58 -7.33 5.59 -16.50
C HIS A 58 -7.56 4.42 -17.46
N GLN A 59 -8.75 3.83 -17.48
CA GLN A 59 -9.01 2.57 -18.19
C GLN A 59 -8.70 2.67 -19.69
N GLU A 60 -9.15 3.73 -20.35
CA GLU A 60 -8.95 3.90 -21.79
C GLU A 60 -7.45 3.99 -22.14
N ASP A 61 -6.70 4.75 -21.36
CA ASP A 61 -5.24 4.90 -21.50
C ASP A 61 -4.53 3.55 -21.29
N LEU A 62 -4.91 2.80 -20.26
CA LEU A 62 -4.34 1.47 -19.97
C LEU A 62 -4.64 0.46 -21.07
N LEU A 63 -5.82 0.50 -21.69
CA LEU A 63 -6.18 -0.37 -22.81
C LEU A 63 -5.39 -0.01 -24.07
N ALA A 64 -5.19 1.28 -24.36
CA ALA A 64 -4.34 1.74 -25.45
C ALA A 64 -2.88 1.28 -25.25
N ASP A 65 -2.35 1.45 -24.03
CA ASP A 65 -1.01 1.01 -23.65
C ASP A 65 -0.84 -0.51 -23.72
N TRP A 66 -1.84 -1.27 -23.26
CA TRP A 66 -1.86 -2.72 -23.40
C TRP A 66 -1.81 -3.14 -24.87
N SER A 67 -2.61 -2.50 -25.74
CA SER A 67 -2.60 -2.76 -27.17
C SER A 67 -1.23 -2.49 -27.79
N LEU A 68 -0.54 -1.41 -27.41
CA LEU A 68 0.83 -1.16 -27.85
C LEU A 68 1.78 -2.27 -27.38
N ALA A 69 1.73 -2.61 -26.09
CA ALA A 69 2.62 -3.60 -25.47
C ALA A 69 2.52 -4.98 -26.14
N VAL A 70 1.30 -5.50 -26.34
CA VAL A 70 1.09 -6.82 -26.95
C VAL A 70 1.49 -6.87 -28.43
N ASN A 71 1.56 -5.71 -29.09
CA ASN A 71 2.07 -5.56 -30.45
C ASN A 71 3.57 -5.24 -30.51
N GLY A 72 4.31 -5.36 -29.39
CA GLY A 72 5.75 -5.11 -29.32
C GLY A 72 6.14 -3.63 -29.43
N LYS A 73 5.18 -2.71 -29.24
CA LYS A 73 5.40 -1.26 -29.26
C LYS A 73 5.56 -0.74 -27.83
N LYS A 74 6.28 0.37 -27.69
CA LYS A 74 6.50 1.04 -26.41
C LYS A 74 5.19 1.70 -25.94
N PRO A 75 4.68 1.39 -24.73
CA PRO A 75 3.57 2.11 -24.12
C PRO A 75 3.90 3.58 -23.82
N PHE A 76 2.89 4.40 -23.62
CA PHE A 76 3.07 5.77 -23.17
C PHE A 76 3.54 5.81 -21.70
N PRO A 77 4.16 6.92 -21.26
CA PRO A 77 4.36 7.17 -19.84
C PRO A 77 3.00 7.26 -19.13
N ILE A 78 2.85 6.54 -18.03
CA ILE A 78 1.64 6.60 -17.21
C ILE A 78 1.55 7.99 -16.56
N LYS A 79 0.49 8.75 -16.87
CA LYS A 79 0.26 10.08 -16.27
C LYS A 79 0.01 9.96 -14.75
N GLY A 80 0.55 10.90 -13.99
CA GLY A 80 0.33 10.98 -12.53
C GLY A 80 1.25 10.11 -11.66
N LEU A 81 2.29 9.53 -12.26
CA LEU A 81 3.32 8.71 -11.59
C LEU A 81 4.71 9.38 -11.69
N ASP A 82 4.74 10.72 -11.70
CA ASP A 82 5.94 11.57 -11.62
C ASP A 82 6.39 11.75 -10.16
#